data_AF-A0A960M0X8-F1
#
_entry.id   AF-A0A960M0X8-F1
#
_cell.length_a   1.000
_cell.length_b   1.000
_cell.length_c   1.000
_cell.angle_alpha   90.00
_cell.angle_beta   90.00
_cell.angle_gamma   90.00
#
_symmetry.space_group_name_H-M   'P 1'
#
loop_
_entity.id
_entity.type
_entity.pdbx_description
1 polymer ?
#
loop_
_entity_poly.entity_id
_entity_poly.type
_entity_poly.pdbx_seq_one_letter_code
_entity_poly.pdbx_strand_id
1 'polypeptide(L)'
;SLVPSDIDYICAHGPSDPLIDRIETAMIKKVFSRRAYHFPVSSIKGVTGNPLSAAGPLQVAACLLAMRDGRVPPTANYEVPDPWCDLDYVPNEPRSMDLHRALVNLHGLGGGNSSLIIEQVRSA
;
A
#
# COMPACT_ATOMS: atom_id res chain seq x y z
N SER A 1 -6.13 20.03 -8.76
CA SER A 1 -4.83 19.55 -8.24
C SER A 1 -5.08 18.39 -7.31
N LEU A 2 -4.17 17.41 -7.28
CA LEU A 2 -4.24 16.27 -6.36
C LEU A 2 -3.80 16.71 -4.95
N VAL A 3 -4.52 16.29 -3.92
CA VAL A 3 -4.19 16.50 -2.51
C VAL A 3 -4.11 15.17 -1.76
N PRO A 4 -3.42 15.09 -0.60
CA PRO A 4 -3.29 13.83 0.14
C PRO A 4 -4.63 13.17 0.52
N SER A 5 -5.72 13.93 0.65
CA SER A 5 -7.06 13.37 0.93
C SER A 5 -7.72 12.69 -0.26
N ASP A 6 -7.15 12.78 -1.47
CA ASP A 6 -7.73 12.16 -2.67
C ASP A 6 -7.30 10.69 -2.82
N ILE A 7 -6.40 10.19 -1.98
CA ILE A 7 -5.93 8.80 -1.99
C ILE A 7 -6.88 7.93 -1.17
N ASP A 8 -7.31 6.80 -1.72
CA ASP A 8 -8.22 5.88 -1.02
C ASP A 8 -7.48 4.69 -0.40
N TYR A 9 -6.35 4.28 -0.97
CA TYR A 9 -5.59 3.08 -0.58
C TYR A 9 -4.09 3.26 -0.81
N ILE A 10 -3.27 2.70 0.09
CA ILE A 10 -1.81 2.66 -0.06
C ILE A 10 -1.35 1.21 -0.23
N CYS A 11 -0.84 0.90 -1.42
CA CYS A 11 -0.11 -0.34 -1.67
C CYS A 11 1.36 -0.13 -1.27
N ALA A 12 1.69 -0.57 -0.05
CA ALA A 12 3.00 -0.37 0.56
C ALA A 12 4.10 -1.19 -0.13
N HIS A 13 5.34 -0.73 -0.01
CA HIS A 13 6.51 -1.52 -0.38
C HIS A 13 6.60 -2.78 0.49
N GLY A 14 6.45 -2.66 1.81
CA GLY A 14 6.26 -3.75 2.78
C GLY A 14 7.01 -5.05 2.47
N PRO A 15 8.36 -5.08 2.47
CA PRO A 15 9.16 -6.26 2.17
C PRO A 15 9.27 -7.25 3.35
N SER A 16 8.60 -6.98 4.48
CA SER A 16 8.74 -7.74 5.73
C SER A 16 10.12 -7.56 6.40
N ASP A 17 10.79 -6.44 6.13
CA ASP A 17 11.99 -6.03 6.86
C ASP A 17 11.60 -5.07 8.00
N PRO A 18 11.93 -5.37 9.26
CA PRO A 18 11.47 -4.57 10.40
C PRO A 18 11.89 -3.10 10.35
N LEU A 19 13.05 -2.77 9.78
CA LEU A 19 13.50 -1.39 9.67
C LEU A 19 12.75 -0.67 8.55
N ILE A 20 12.63 -1.30 7.39
CA ILE A 20 11.99 -0.70 6.22
C ILE A 20 10.49 -0.49 6.46
N ASP A 21 9.78 -1.46 7.04
CA ASP A 21 8.35 -1.36 7.31
C ASP A 21 8.03 -0.23 8.31
N ARG A 22 8.88 -0.05 9.33
CA ARG A 22 8.77 1.06 10.29
C ARG A 22 9.05 2.41 9.65
N ILE A 23 10.07 2.49 8.79
CA ILE A 23 10.40 3.72 8.05
C ILE A 23 9.26 4.09 7.11
N GLU A 24 8.71 3.13 6.37
CA GLU A 24 7.58 3.36 5.46
C GLU A 24 6.36 3.86 6.23
N THR A 25 6.04 3.23 7.37
CA THR A 25 4.97 3.68 8.27
C THR A 25 5.18 5.11 8.75
N ALA A 26 6.38 5.44 9.23
CA ALA A 26 6.70 6.79 9.67
C ALA A 26 6.61 7.82 8.52
N MET A 27 7.00 7.44 7.31
CA MET A 27 6.90 8.30 6.12
C MET A 27 5.45 8.53 5.71
N ILE A 28 4.61 7.51 5.73
CA ILE A 28 3.16 7.65 5.50
C ILE A 28 2.58 8.63 6.54
N LYS A 29 2.88 8.45 7.83
CA LYS A 29 2.45 9.38 8.88
C LYS A 29 2.96 10.79 8.67
N LYS A 30 4.20 10.97 8.20
CA LYS A 30 4.78 12.29 7.93
C LYS A 30 4.05 13.02 6.79
N VAL A 31 3.71 12.31 5.72
CA VAL A 31 3.04 12.88 4.54
C VAL A 31 1.56 13.15 4.82
N PHE A 32 0.86 12.20 5.46
CA PHE A 32 -0.59 12.26 5.65
C PHE A 32 -1.01 12.77 7.04
N SER A 33 -0.07 12.99 7.95
CA SER A 33 -0.34 13.41 9.35
C SER A 33 -1.36 12.49 10.02
N ARG A 34 -2.35 13.03 10.75
CA ARG A 34 -3.41 12.24 11.39
C ARG A 34 -4.25 11.42 10.41
N ARG A 35 -4.28 11.79 9.12
CA ARG A 35 -5.05 11.04 8.12
C ARG A 35 -4.44 9.70 7.77
N ALA A 36 -3.15 9.47 8.06
CA ALA A 36 -2.50 8.18 7.82
C ALA A 36 -3.28 7.00 8.42
N TYR A 37 -3.95 7.20 9.56
CA TYR A 37 -4.74 6.18 10.25
C TYR A 37 -6.13 5.94 9.66
N HIS A 38 -6.51 6.65 8.59
CA HIS A 38 -7.82 6.51 7.93
C HIS A 38 -7.75 5.74 6.61
N PHE A 39 -6.56 5.57 6.04
CA PHE A 39 -6.40 4.84 4.78
C PHE A 39 -6.03 3.38 5.07
N PRO A 40 -6.64 2.40 4.39
CA PRO A 40 -6.10 1.06 4.33
C PRO A 40 -4.71 1.09 3.68
N VAL A 41 -3.79 0.38 4.30
CA VAL A 41 -2.45 0.09 3.79
C VAL A 41 -2.38 -1.43 3.62
N SER A 42 -1.75 -1.96 2.57
CA SER A 42 -1.39 -3.38 2.59
C SER A 42 -0.19 -3.70 1.70
N SER A 43 0.39 -4.87 1.93
CA SER A 43 1.46 -5.42 1.10
C SER A 43 1.08 -6.82 0.59
N ILE A 44 1.04 -6.96 -0.73
CA ILE A 44 0.83 -8.26 -1.40
C ILE A 44 2.02 -9.21 -1.21
N LYS A 45 3.17 -8.71 -0.75
CA LYS A 45 4.39 -9.50 -0.57
C LYS A 45 4.27 -10.56 0.52
N GLY A 46 3.30 -10.43 1.44
CA GLY A 46 2.95 -11.50 2.37
C GLY A 46 2.49 -12.78 1.68
N VAL A 47 2.00 -12.70 0.43
CA VAL A 47 1.63 -13.85 -0.40
C VAL A 47 2.66 -14.10 -1.50
N THR A 48 3.09 -13.05 -2.21
CA THR A 48 3.91 -13.19 -3.42
C THR A 48 5.42 -13.27 -3.16
N GLY A 49 5.86 -12.97 -1.93
CA GLY A 49 7.26 -12.63 -1.66
C GLY A 49 7.68 -11.31 -2.32
N ASN A 50 8.98 -11.02 -2.32
CA ASN A 50 9.55 -9.82 -2.94
C ASN A 50 10.29 -10.16 -4.25
N PRO A 51 9.65 -10.02 -5.43
CA PRO A 51 10.21 -10.45 -6.70
C PRO A 51 11.11 -9.37 -7.35
N LEU A 52 11.77 -8.55 -6.52
CA LEU A 52 12.74 -7.53 -6.94
C LEU A 52 12.16 -6.58 -8.00
N SER A 53 12.76 -6.53 -9.20
CA SER A 53 12.34 -5.64 -10.29
C SER A 53 10.89 -5.85 -10.72
N ALA A 54 10.32 -7.05 -10.51
CA ALA A 54 8.92 -7.34 -10.84
C ALA A 54 7.94 -6.86 -9.75
N ALA A 55 8.40 -6.41 -8.58
CA ALA A 55 7.54 -6.00 -7.47
C ALA A 55 6.63 -4.81 -7.86
N GLY A 56 7.17 -3.83 -8.59
CA GLY A 56 6.41 -2.67 -9.07
C GLY A 56 5.24 -3.05 -9.98
N PRO A 57 5.51 -3.71 -11.13
CA PRO A 57 4.44 -4.18 -12.01
C PRO A 57 3.38 -5.04 -11.32
N LEU A 58 3.78 -5.92 -10.39
CA LEU A 58 2.83 -6.76 -9.64
C LEU A 58 1.96 -5.95 -8.67
N GLN A 59 2.52 -4.98 -7.95
CA GLN A 59 1.75 -4.07 -7.10
C GLN A 59 0.76 -3.25 -7.93
N VAL A 60 1.18 -2.74 -9.10
CA VAL A 60 0.28 -2.03 -10.02
C VAL A 60 -0.85 -2.93 -10.49
N ALA A 61 -0.54 -4.15 -10.95
CA ALA A 61 -1.56 -5.11 -11.37
C ALA A 61 -2.55 -5.43 -10.22
N ALA A 62 -2.06 -5.64 -9.00
CA ALA A 62 -2.90 -5.88 -7.83
C ALA A 62 -3.83 -4.70 -7.53
N CYS A 63 -3.33 -3.46 -7.64
CA CYS A 63 -4.16 -2.28 -7.43
C CYS A 63 -5.22 -2.09 -8.53
N LEU A 64 -4.88 -2.37 -9.79
CA LEU A 64 -5.85 -2.32 -10.90
C LEU A 64 -6.96 -3.36 -10.71
N LEU A 65 -6.60 -4.58 -10.27
CA LEU A 65 -7.58 -5.61 -9.92
C LEU A 65 -8.42 -5.19 -8.70
N ALA A 66 -7.81 -4.57 -7.69
CA ALA A 66 -8.53 -4.06 -6.52
C ALA A 66 -9.55 -2.98 -6.90
N MET A 67 -9.19 -2.06 -7.79
CA MET A 67 -10.10 -1.05 -8.36
C MET A 67 -11.24 -1.69 -9.16
N ARG A 68 -10.92 -2.68 -10.00
CA ARG A 68 -11.92 -3.39 -10.82
C ARG A 68 -12.92 -4.17 -9.96
N ASP A 69 -12.42 -4.86 -8.95
CA ASP A 69 -13.20 -5.82 -8.15
C ASP A 69 -13.79 -5.21 -6.87
N GLY A 70 -13.43 -3.96 -6.54
CA GLY A 70 -13.86 -3.28 -5.32
C GLY A 70 -13.34 -3.96 -4.04
N ARG A 71 -12.12 -4.52 -4.10
CA ARG A 71 -11.54 -5.33 -3.03
C ARG A 71 -10.04 -5.09 -2.88
N VAL A 72 -9.65 -4.47 -1.77
CA VAL A 72 -8.24 -4.27 -1.42
C VAL A 72 -7.63 -5.60 -0.93
N PRO A 73 -6.45 -6.01 -1.43
CA PRO A 73 -5.80 -7.23 -1.00
C PRO A 73 -5.34 -7.11 0.47
N PRO A 74 -5.34 -8.21 1.23
CA PRO A 74 -4.86 -8.20 2.60
C PRO A 74 -3.32 -8.18 2.67
N THR A 75 -2.81 -7.76 3.82
CA THR A 75 -1.47 -8.16 4.27
C THR A 75 -1.60 -9.53 4.92
N ALA A 76 -1.18 -10.58 4.22
CA ALA A 76 -1.25 -11.96 4.71
C ALA A 76 -0.23 -12.20 5.84
N ASN A 77 -0.51 -13.21 6.67
CA ASN A 77 0.33 -13.64 7.81
C ASN A 77 0.52 -12.57 8.89
N TYR A 78 -0.45 -11.66 9.03
CA TYR A 78 -0.42 -10.65 10.09
C TYR A 78 -0.96 -11.26 11.39
N GLU A 79 -0.07 -11.64 12.30
CA GLU A 79 -0.44 -12.31 13.56
C GLU A 79 -0.22 -11.42 14.79
N VAL A 80 0.94 -10.76 14.85
CA VAL A 80 1.38 -9.98 16.02
C VAL A 80 1.58 -8.53 15.61
N PRO A 81 0.78 -7.59 16.16
CA PRO A 81 0.96 -6.17 15.90
C PRO A 81 2.33 -5.65 16.39
N ASP A 82 3.01 -4.86 15.55
CA ASP A 82 4.21 -4.10 15.96
C ASP A 82 3.78 -2.68 16.37
N PRO A 83 4.10 -2.21 17.60
CA PRO A 83 3.78 -0.84 18.03
C PRO A 83 4.30 0.29 17.13
N TRP A 84 5.32 0.02 16.31
CA TRP A 84 5.87 0.97 15.34
C TRP A 84 5.19 0.92 13.97
N CYS A 85 4.48 -0.17 13.69
CA CYS A 85 3.67 -0.39 12.50
C CYS A 85 2.20 -0.51 12.95
N ASP A 86 1.59 0.63 13.24
CA ASP A 86 0.29 0.80 13.89
C ASP A 86 -0.79 1.42 12.96
N LEU A 87 -0.53 1.45 11.65
CA LEU A 87 -1.55 1.78 10.66
C LEU A 87 -2.49 0.60 10.43
N ASP A 88 -3.53 0.82 9.64
CA ASP A 88 -4.45 -0.23 9.23
C ASP A 88 -3.87 -1.03 8.06
N TYR A 89 -3.19 -2.15 8.34
CA TYR A 89 -2.53 -2.98 7.33
C TYR A 89 -3.44 -3.98 6.61
N VAL A 90 -4.78 -3.89 6.77
CA VAL A 90 -5.75 -4.84 6.19
C VAL A 90 -5.34 -6.30 6.48
N PRO A 91 -5.33 -6.73 7.76
CA PRO A 91 -4.72 -7.99 8.15
C PRO A 91 -5.54 -9.20 7.67
N ASN A 92 -4.87 -10.13 6.99
CA ASN A 92 -5.31 -11.50 6.62
C ASN A 92 -6.50 -11.62 5.66
N GLU A 93 -7.53 -10.79 5.78
CA GLU A 93 -8.76 -10.86 4.99
C GLU A 93 -8.88 -9.65 4.04
N PRO A 94 -9.23 -9.86 2.76
CA PRO A 94 -9.43 -8.77 1.82
C PRO A 94 -10.57 -7.86 2.28
N ARG A 95 -10.42 -6.56 2.04
CA ARG A 95 -11.44 -5.56 2.39
C ARG A 95 -12.23 -5.12 1.18
N SER A 96 -13.54 -5.28 1.22
CA SER A 96 -14.42 -4.65 0.22
C SER A 96 -14.48 -3.14 0.44
N MET A 97 -14.15 -2.38 -0.60
CA MET A 97 -14.27 -0.92 -0.62
C MET A 97 -14.28 -0.41 -2.06
N ASP A 98 -14.89 0.74 -2.26
CA ASP A 98 -14.72 1.48 -3.51
C ASP A 98 -13.35 2.16 -3.50
N LEU A 99 -12.59 1.99 -4.58
CA LEU A 99 -11.22 2.43 -4.72
C LEU A 99 -11.06 3.09 -6.09
N HIS A 100 -10.81 4.40 -6.09
CA HIS A 100 -10.57 5.15 -7.32
C HIS A 100 -9.11 5.53 -7.48
N ARG A 101 -8.39 5.81 -6.38
CA ARG A 101 -6.98 6.22 -6.40
C ARG A 101 -6.16 5.42 -5.41
N ALA A 102 -5.12 4.76 -5.92
CA ALA A 102 -4.15 4.05 -5.10
C ALA A 102 -2.77 4.70 -5.20
N LEU A 103 -2.11 4.86 -4.06
CA LEU A 103 -0.69 5.20 -3.96
C LEU A 103 0.11 3.90 -3.85
N VAL A 104 1.04 3.67 -4.77
CA VAL A 104 1.92 2.51 -4.80
C VAL A 104 3.33 2.95 -4.42
N ASN A 105 3.88 2.38 -3.35
CA ASN A 105 5.24 2.64 -2.90
C ASN A 105 6.19 1.49 -3.26
N LEU A 106 7.40 1.85 -3.67
CA LEU A 106 8.46 0.93 -4.09
C LEU A 106 9.82 1.45 -3.62
N HIS A 107 10.57 0.60 -2.91
CA HIS A 107 11.96 0.88 -2.54
C HIS A 107 12.88 -0.11 -3.27
N GLY A 108 13.86 0.45 -3.99
CA GLY A 108 14.88 -0.29 -4.72
C GLY A 108 16.15 -0.47 -3.89
N LEU A 109 16.93 -1.48 -4.25
CA LEU A 109 18.29 -1.68 -3.72
C LEU A 109 19.14 -0.42 -4.03
N GLY A 110 20.00 -0.03 -3.10
CA GLY A 110 20.83 1.17 -3.23
C GLY A 110 20.15 2.49 -2.84
N GLY A 111 18.98 2.44 -2.21
CA GLY A 111 18.32 3.62 -1.62
C GLY A 111 17.40 4.39 -2.57
N GLY A 112 17.07 3.83 -3.73
CA GLY A 112 16.09 4.40 -4.65
C GLY A 112 14.68 4.28 -4.07
N ASN A 113 13.94 5.39 -3.99
CA ASN A 113 12.53 5.39 -3.57
C ASN A 113 11.67 5.89 -4.73
N SER A 114 10.56 5.22 -4.99
CA SER A 114 9.61 5.59 -6.04
C SER A 114 8.19 5.41 -5.55
N SER A 115 7.34 6.38 -5.89
CA SER A 115 5.91 6.33 -5.62
C SER A 115 5.14 6.64 -6.90
N LEU A 116 4.05 5.91 -7.12
CA LEU A 116 3.15 6.08 -8.26
C LEU A 116 1.72 6.23 -7.74
N ILE A 117 0.99 7.20 -8.27
CA ILE A 117 -0.46 7.28 -8.08
C ILE A 117 -1.13 6.74 -9.34
N ILE A 118 -2.02 5.77 -9.17
CA ILE A 118 -2.90 5.28 -10.22
C ILE A 118 -4.33 5.71 -9.92
N GLU A 119 -5.06 6.09 -10.97
CA GLU A 119 -6.44 6.56 -10.89
C GLU A 119 -7.30 5.84 -11.91
N GLN A 120 -8.47 5.37 -11.50
CA GLN A 120 -9.48 4.82 -12.39
C GLN A 120 -10.02 5.91 -13.31
N VAL A 121 -9.97 5.69 -14.62
CA VAL A 121 -10.57 6.61 -15.60
C VAL A 121 -12.09 6.55 -15.46
N ARG A 122 -12.71 7.70 -15.20
CA ARG A 122 -14.17 7.83 -15.23
C ARG A 122 -14.61 7.97 -16.69
N SER A 123 -15.36 7.01 -17.19
CA SER A 123 -16.12 7.21 -18.44
C SER A 123 -17.22 8.24 -18.16
N ALA A 124 -17.28 9.26 -19.02
CA ALA A 124 -18.31 10.30 -19.00
C ALA A 124 -19.71 9.73 -19.30
#